data_AF-A0A7Y9DWP7-F1
#
_entry.id   AF-A0A7Y9DWP7-F1
#
_cell.length_a   1.000
_cell.length_b   1.000
_cell.length_c   1.000
_cell.angle_alpha   90.00
_cell.angle_beta   90.00
_cell.angle_gamma   90.00
#
_symmetry.space_group_name_H-M   'P 1'
#
loop_
_entity.id
_entity.type
_entity.pdbx_description
1 polymer ?
#
loop_
_entity_poly.entity_id
_entity_poly.type
_entity_poly.pdbx_seq_one_letter_code
_entity_poly.pdbx_strand_id
1 'polypeptide(L)'
;MVFAAGALVGGWRPFSSQPDVYTFGPGGDLPAFTLFDGQCATGTLGAGTAYTDSTNTPCGDPHDVEVVGTGTPLNSSREVSYPGAAAFADYGRAFCAMVVASGQVAESSGGVDKSDLRVAAVVPAQAVFDEPNGTASGSSGGRLVSCVISRSDGQKLTDRFAVI
;
A
#
# COMPACT_ATOMS: atom_id res chain seq x y z
N MET A 1 31.48 -19.10 -38.15
CA MET A 1 30.42 -19.46 -37.17
C MET A 1 29.77 -18.17 -36.71
N VAL A 2 28.50 -17.95 -37.06
CA VAL A 2 27.74 -16.76 -36.66
C VAL A 2 26.91 -17.17 -35.44
N PHE A 3 27.22 -16.62 -34.27
CA PHE A 3 26.38 -16.79 -33.08
C PHE A 3 25.27 -15.74 -33.13
N ALA A 4 24.06 -16.18 -33.45
CA ALA A 4 22.85 -15.40 -33.23
C ALA A 4 22.53 -15.45 -31.72
N ALA A 5 22.89 -14.40 -30.99
CA ALA A 5 22.49 -14.23 -29.61
C ALA A 5 21.03 -13.72 -29.60
N GLY A 6 20.08 -14.64 -29.48
CA GLY A 6 18.69 -14.32 -29.17
C GLY A 6 18.59 -13.82 -27.74
N ALA A 7 18.45 -12.52 -27.56
CA ALA A 7 18.08 -11.94 -26.28
C ALA A 7 16.62 -12.28 -25.99
N LEU A 8 16.39 -13.23 -25.08
CA LEU A 8 15.12 -13.31 -24.36
C LEU A 8 15.04 -12.10 -23.45
N VAL A 9 14.62 -10.96 -24.00
CA VAL A 9 14.22 -9.79 -23.22
C VAL A 9 12.88 -10.15 -22.59
N GLY A 10 12.92 -10.92 -21.51
CA GLY A 10 11.83 -11.00 -20.57
C GLY A 10 11.51 -9.56 -20.17
N GLY A 11 10.39 -9.05 -20.65
CA GLY A 11 9.98 -7.67 -20.44
C GLY A 11 9.72 -7.44 -18.97
N TRP A 12 10.74 -7.02 -18.23
CA TRP A 12 10.55 -6.25 -17.01
C TRP A 12 9.88 -4.96 -17.44
N ARG A 13 8.55 -4.96 -17.49
CA ARG A 13 7.78 -3.73 -17.53
C ARG A 13 7.71 -3.27 -16.07
N PRO A 14 8.57 -2.33 -15.62
CA PRO A 14 8.32 -1.70 -14.35
C PRO A 14 6.91 -1.11 -14.39
N PHE A 15 6.22 -1.09 -13.26
CA PHE A 15 5.04 -0.24 -13.12
C PHE A 15 5.40 1.14 -13.64
N SER A 16 4.66 1.63 -14.64
CA SER A 16 5.05 2.82 -15.40
C SER A 16 5.06 4.11 -14.56
N SER A 17 4.57 4.04 -13.32
CA SER A 17 4.56 5.13 -12.35
C SER A 17 5.09 4.63 -11.00
N GLN A 18 5.99 5.42 -10.41
CA GLN A 18 6.40 5.31 -9.01
C GLN A 18 5.14 5.32 -8.12
N PRO A 19 5.03 4.44 -7.10
CA PRO A 19 3.85 4.43 -6.23
C PRO A 19 3.57 5.80 -5.63
N ASP A 20 2.29 6.17 -5.57
CA ASP A 20 1.88 7.37 -4.82
C ASP A 20 2.19 7.19 -3.34
N VAL A 21 2.21 8.30 -2.60
CA VAL A 21 2.41 8.26 -1.15
C VAL A 21 1.34 9.11 -0.50
N TYR A 22 0.65 8.52 0.47
CA TYR A 22 -0.28 9.20 1.36
C TYR A 22 0.23 9.12 2.79
N THR A 23 0.19 10.25 3.48
CA THR A 23 0.46 10.32 4.91
C THR A 23 -0.83 10.07 5.69
N PHE A 24 -0.79 9.33 6.80
CA PHE A 24 -1.97 9.13 7.64
C PHE A 24 -1.83 9.73 9.04
N GLY A 25 -2.98 10.14 9.58
CA GLY A 25 -3.17 10.75 10.90
C GLY A 25 -3.25 12.27 10.89
N PRO A 26 -3.18 12.92 12.07
CA PRO A 26 -3.38 14.36 12.20
C PRO A 26 -2.45 15.16 11.27
N GLY A 27 -3.06 15.98 10.40
CA GLY A 27 -2.33 16.80 9.42
C GLY A 27 -1.79 16.04 8.21
N GLY A 28 -2.05 14.74 8.09
CA GLY A 28 -1.76 13.93 6.91
C GLY A 28 -2.88 13.96 5.87
N ASP A 29 -2.63 13.31 4.74
CA ASP A 29 -3.58 13.18 3.63
C ASP A 29 -4.80 12.36 4.05
N LEU A 30 -4.60 11.29 4.81
CA LEU A 30 -5.64 10.39 5.31
C LEU A 30 -5.86 10.67 6.80
N PRO A 31 -7.02 11.18 7.23
CA PRO A 31 -7.24 11.51 8.65
C PRO A 31 -7.06 10.32 9.60
N ALA A 32 -7.36 9.11 9.13
CA ALA A 32 -7.14 7.85 9.85
C ALA A 32 -6.86 6.72 8.85
N PHE A 33 -6.01 5.78 9.24
CA PHE A 33 -5.74 4.56 8.49
C PHE A 33 -5.45 3.41 9.44
N THR A 34 -6.44 2.53 9.64
CA THR A 34 -6.37 1.41 10.58
C THR A 34 -6.30 0.04 9.90
N LEU A 35 -6.09 0.02 8.58
CA LEU A 35 -5.98 -1.22 7.81
C LEU A 35 -4.61 -1.89 8.03
N PHE A 36 -4.59 -3.22 7.99
CA PHE A 36 -3.40 -4.04 7.99
C PHE A 36 -3.39 -5.04 6.82
N ASP A 37 -2.29 -5.78 6.68
CA ASP A 37 -2.07 -6.71 5.57
C ASP A 37 -3.23 -7.71 5.38
N GLY A 38 -3.70 -7.85 4.14
CA GLY A 38 -4.83 -8.71 3.78
C GLY A 38 -6.22 -8.13 4.07
N GLN A 39 -6.32 -6.89 4.55
CA GLN A 39 -7.60 -6.20 4.74
C GLN A 39 -8.02 -5.36 3.53
N CYS A 40 -9.34 -5.24 3.39
CA CYS A 40 -9.98 -4.47 2.33
C CYS A 40 -10.97 -3.47 2.92
N ALA A 41 -11.16 -2.36 2.20
CA ALA A 41 -12.07 -1.31 2.63
C ALA A 41 -12.78 -0.63 1.48
N THR A 42 -13.92 -0.02 1.82
CA THR A 42 -14.63 0.93 0.95
C THR A 42 -14.09 2.35 1.15
N GLY A 43 -14.31 3.21 0.16
CA GLY A 43 -13.80 4.58 0.10
C GLY A 43 -12.63 4.71 -0.88
N THR A 44 -12.76 5.62 -1.84
CA THR A 44 -11.71 5.89 -2.82
C THR A 44 -10.45 6.42 -2.14
N LEU A 45 -9.29 5.86 -2.51
CA LEU A 45 -8.00 6.30 -1.98
C LEU A 45 -7.68 7.71 -2.45
N GLY A 46 -7.62 8.64 -1.51
CA GLY A 46 -7.36 10.04 -1.77
C GLY A 46 -7.37 10.87 -0.49
N ALA A 47 -6.86 12.09 -0.60
CA ALA A 47 -6.81 13.02 0.54
C ALA A 47 -8.22 13.29 1.12
N GLY A 48 -8.32 13.29 2.44
CA GLY A 48 -9.57 13.44 3.18
C GLY A 48 -10.32 12.14 3.45
N THR A 49 -9.99 11.04 2.79
CA THR A 49 -10.60 9.73 3.06
C THR A 49 -10.04 9.14 4.36
N ALA A 50 -10.93 8.70 5.26
CA ALA A 50 -10.55 8.02 6.48
C ALA A 50 -10.87 6.52 6.37
N TYR A 51 -9.89 5.68 6.67
CA TYR A 51 -10.03 4.23 6.71
C TYR A 51 -10.02 3.76 8.17
N THR A 52 -11.18 3.30 8.62
CA THR A 52 -11.45 2.86 10.00
C THR A 52 -12.15 1.52 9.99
N ASP A 53 -12.42 0.94 11.16
CA ASP A 53 -13.20 -0.30 11.28
C ASP A 53 -14.56 -0.24 10.58
N SER A 54 -15.17 0.95 10.48
CA SER A 54 -16.46 1.15 9.80
C SER A 54 -16.38 1.04 8.27
N THR A 55 -15.18 1.19 7.70
CA THR A 55 -14.94 1.08 6.25
C THR A 55 -14.52 -0.32 5.81
N ASN A 56 -14.15 -1.17 6.77
CA ASN A 56 -13.69 -2.54 6.51
C ASN A 56 -14.79 -3.36 5.84
N THR A 57 -14.38 -4.16 4.86
CA THR A 57 -15.25 -5.10 4.16
C THR A 57 -14.46 -6.36 3.82
N PRO A 58 -15.11 -7.53 3.71
CA PRO A 58 -14.46 -8.73 3.19
C PRO A 58 -13.86 -8.47 1.79
N CYS A 59 -12.66 -8.98 1.54
CA CYS A 59 -12.00 -8.81 0.23
C CYS A 59 -12.69 -9.55 -0.93
N GLY A 60 -13.54 -10.53 -0.62
CA GLY A 60 -14.41 -11.17 -1.63
C GLY A 60 -15.65 -10.34 -1.99
N ASP A 61 -15.92 -9.26 -1.26
CA ASP A 61 -16.99 -8.30 -1.56
C ASP A 61 -16.44 -7.09 -2.33
N PRO A 62 -17.30 -6.32 -3.03
CA PRO A 62 -16.86 -5.11 -3.72
C PRO A 62 -16.18 -4.09 -2.80
N HIS A 63 -14.93 -3.76 -3.07
CA HIS A 63 -14.09 -2.86 -2.26
C HIS A 63 -13.27 -1.90 -3.14
N ASP A 64 -12.85 -0.77 -2.56
CA ASP A 64 -12.11 0.26 -3.29
C ASP A 64 -10.60 0.12 -3.10
N VAL A 65 -10.18 -0.38 -1.92
CA VAL A 65 -8.76 -0.57 -1.57
C VAL A 65 -8.51 -1.92 -0.91
N GLU A 66 -7.33 -2.46 -1.15
CA GLU A 66 -6.79 -3.65 -0.50
C GLU A 66 -5.36 -3.39 -0.04
N VAL A 67 -5.03 -3.79 1.20
CA VAL A 67 -3.65 -3.77 1.71
C VAL A 67 -2.99 -5.10 1.37
N VAL A 68 -1.95 -5.05 0.54
CA VAL A 68 -1.25 -6.24 0.02
C VAL A 68 0.13 -6.46 0.65
N GLY A 69 0.49 -5.60 1.59
CA GLY A 69 1.70 -5.76 2.38
C GLY A 69 1.82 -4.68 3.43
N THR A 70 2.46 -5.01 4.55
CA THR A 70 2.84 -4.03 5.57
C THR A 70 4.27 -4.22 6.04
N GLY A 71 4.92 -3.14 6.45
CA GLY A 71 6.31 -3.16 6.90
C GLY A 71 6.59 -2.08 7.93
N THR A 72 7.47 -2.38 8.89
CA THR A 72 7.91 -1.41 9.89
C THR A 72 9.40 -1.12 9.66
N PRO A 73 9.77 0.03 9.07
CA PRO A 73 11.18 0.32 8.76
C PRO A 73 12.04 0.54 10.00
N LEU A 74 11.42 0.93 11.13
CA LEU A 74 12.11 1.30 12.36
C LEU A 74 11.61 0.48 13.55
N ASN A 75 12.53 -0.19 14.23
CA ASN A 75 12.21 -1.05 15.38
C ASN A 75 11.36 -0.31 16.44
N SER A 76 10.13 -0.77 16.66
CA SER A 76 9.16 -0.22 17.61
C SER A 76 9.61 -0.31 19.09
N SER A 77 10.57 -1.17 19.43
CA SER A 77 11.09 -1.30 20.80
C SER A 77 12.13 -0.24 21.18
N ARG A 78 12.52 0.63 20.25
CA ARG A 78 13.44 1.74 20.50
C ARG A 78 12.73 3.07 20.34
N GLU A 79 13.03 3.98 21.26
CA GLU A 79 12.71 5.39 21.08
C GLU A 79 13.63 5.95 20.00
N VAL A 80 13.03 6.45 18.93
CA VAL A 80 13.71 7.04 17.78
C VAL A 80 12.92 8.26 17.35
N SER A 81 13.59 9.28 16.84
CA SER A 81 12.93 10.47 16.30
C SER A 81 12.32 10.19 14.93
N TYR A 82 11.27 10.94 14.58
CA TYR A 82 10.69 10.90 13.25
C TYR A 82 11.75 11.28 12.19
N PRO A 83 12.03 10.44 11.19
CA PRO A 83 13.05 10.69 10.18
C PRO A 83 12.62 11.70 9.11
N GLY A 84 11.37 12.18 9.16
CA GLY A 84 10.78 13.09 8.19
C GLY A 84 9.93 12.39 7.14
N ALA A 85 8.98 13.13 6.57
CA ALA A 85 8.02 12.61 5.59
C ALA A 85 8.69 12.07 4.32
N ALA A 86 9.77 12.71 3.85
CA ALA A 86 10.50 12.27 2.66
C ALA A 86 11.12 10.87 2.84
N ALA A 87 11.73 10.60 4.01
CA ALA A 87 12.34 9.30 4.29
C ALA A 87 11.30 8.17 4.31
N PHE A 88 10.13 8.43 4.91
CA PHE A 88 9.02 7.49 4.90
C PHE A 88 8.44 7.29 3.49
N ALA A 89 8.29 8.37 2.71
CA ALA A 89 7.82 8.29 1.34
C ALA A 89 8.73 7.44 0.45
N ASP A 90 10.06 7.62 0.57
CA ASP A 90 11.03 6.87 -0.21
C ASP A 90 11.05 5.39 0.19
N TYR A 91 11.01 5.10 1.49
CA TYR A 91 10.85 3.73 1.97
C TYR A 91 9.54 3.11 1.47
N GLY A 92 8.41 3.81 1.60
CA GLY A 92 7.10 3.32 1.19
C GLY A 92 7.04 2.96 -0.28
N ARG A 93 7.59 3.80 -1.16
CA ARG A 93 7.69 3.50 -2.60
C ARG A 93 8.52 2.25 -2.87
N ALA A 94 9.70 2.15 -2.27
CA ALA A 94 10.58 1.00 -2.46
C ALA A 94 9.93 -0.29 -1.94
N PHE A 95 9.30 -0.22 -0.77
CA PHE A 95 8.56 -1.32 -0.16
C PHE A 95 7.41 -1.80 -1.06
N CYS A 96 6.56 -0.88 -1.53
CA CYS A 96 5.43 -1.24 -2.40
C CYS A 96 5.91 -1.82 -3.74
N ALA A 97 6.95 -1.24 -4.34
CA ALA A 97 7.54 -1.77 -5.57
C ALA A 97 8.05 -3.21 -5.39
N MET A 98 8.67 -3.51 -4.24
CA MET A 98 9.12 -4.86 -3.89
C MET A 98 7.93 -5.83 -3.69
N VAL A 99 6.91 -5.44 -2.91
CA VAL A 99 5.72 -6.26 -2.64
C VAL A 99 5.01 -6.67 -3.95
N VAL A 100 4.85 -5.72 -4.87
CA VAL A 100 4.16 -6.00 -6.14
C VAL A 100 5.02 -6.86 -7.07
N ALA A 101 6.35 -6.77 -6.97
CA ALA A 101 7.29 -7.59 -7.75
C ALA A 101 7.55 -8.98 -7.14
N SER A 102 7.17 -9.23 -5.88
CA SER A 102 7.52 -10.46 -5.15
C SER A 102 6.61 -11.66 -5.46
N GLY A 103 5.49 -11.43 -6.17
CA GLY A 103 4.43 -12.43 -6.37
C GLY A 103 3.39 -12.47 -5.24
N GLN A 104 3.48 -11.56 -4.26
CA GLN A 104 2.45 -11.40 -3.21
C GLN A 104 1.16 -10.76 -3.73
N VAL A 105 1.18 -10.21 -4.94
CA VAL A 105 0.00 -9.69 -5.65
C VAL A 105 -0.25 -10.58 -6.86
N ALA A 106 -1.43 -11.21 -6.91
CA ALA A 106 -1.84 -12.07 -8.01
C ALA A 106 -1.77 -11.32 -9.36
N GLU A 107 -1.42 -12.03 -10.44
CA GLU A 107 -1.38 -11.43 -11.78
C GLU A 107 -2.76 -11.01 -12.29
N SER A 108 -3.82 -11.64 -11.80
CA SER A 108 -5.21 -11.31 -12.09
C SER A 108 -6.13 -11.78 -10.97
N SER A 109 -7.19 -11.05 -10.69
CA SER A 109 -8.26 -11.46 -9.76
C SER A 109 -9.58 -10.75 -10.09
N GLY A 110 -10.72 -11.43 -9.87
CA GLY A 110 -12.03 -10.83 -10.14
C GLY A 110 -12.26 -10.31 -11.57
N GLY A 111 -11.52 -10.84 -12.56
CA GLY A 111 -11.57 -10.37 -13.95
C GLY A 111 -10.80 -9.06 -14.21
N VAL A 112 -9.95 -8.64 -13.27
CA VAL A 112 -9.05 -7.48 -13.38
C VAL A 112 -7.61 -7.98 -13.43
N ASP A 113 -6.80 -7.41 -14.31
CA ASP A 113 -5.37 -7.71 -14.38
C ASP A 113 -4.57 -6.82 -13.42
N LYS A 114 -3.45 -7.33 -12.92
CA LYS A 114 -2.54 -6.56 -12.04
C LYS A 114 -2.04 -5.26 -12.69
N SER A 115 -1.93 -5.22 -14.02
CA SER A 115 -1.56 -4.01 -14.75
C SER A 115 -2.61 -2.91 -14.71
N ASP A 116 -3.86 -3.24 -14.36
CA ASP A 116 -4.95 -2.28 -14.21
C ASP A 116 -5.04 -1.74 -12.77
N LEU A 117 -4.11 -2.11 -11.89
CA LEU A 117 -4.04 -1.62 -10.52
C LEU A 117 -3.17 -0.38 -10.38
N ARG A 118 -3.63 0.53 -9.53
CA ARG A 118 -2.84 1.63 -8.98
C ARG A 118 -2.28 1.18 -7.63
N VAL A 119 -1.00 1.47 -7.42
CA VAL A 119 -0.27 1.14 -6.18
C VAL A 119 0.06 2.43 -5.45
N ALA A 120 -0.18 2.45 -4.14
CA ALA A 120 0.18 3.56 -3.26
C ALA A 120 0.78 3.05 -1.95
N ALA A 121 1.75 3.80 -1.42
CA ALA A 121 2.23 3.65 -0.06
C ALA A 121 1.41 4.52 0.89
N VAL A 122 0.99 3.97 2.02
CA VAL A 122 0.44 4.73 3.14
C VAL A 122 1.47 4.73 4.26
N VAL A 123 1.87 5.93 4.70
CA VAL A 123 2.99 6.14 5.64
C VAL A 123 2.56 7.04 6.80
N PRO A 124 3.16 6.92 8.00
CA PRO A 124 2.73 7.72 9.14
C PRO A 124 3.11 9.19 8.97
N ALA A 125 2.17 10.09 9.28
CA ALA A 125 2.50 11.47 9.59
C ALA A 125 3.27 11.54 10.92
N GLN A 126 3.99 12.65 11.13
CA GLN A 126 4.79 12.83 12.35
C GLN A 126 3.95 12.65 13.63
N ALA A 127 2.74 13.21 13.68
CA ALA A 127 1.88 13.12 14.85
C ALA A 127 1.56 11.66 15.25
N VAL A 128 1.36 10.77 14.27
CA VAL A 128 1.14 9.34 14.54
C VAL A 128 2.42 8.66 14.98
N PHE A 129 3.55 9.04 14.40
CA PHE A 129 4.84 8.49 14.78
C PHE A 129 5.20 8.81 16.24
N ASP A 130 4.90 10.03 16.68
CA ASP A 130 5.12 10.51 18.04
C ASP A 130 4.11 9.91 19.03
N GLU A 131 2.90 9.56 18.57
CA GLU A 131 1.85 8.91 19.37
C GLU A 131 1.37 7.57 18.74
N PRO A 132 2.21 6.51 18.77
CA PRO A 132 2.00 5.31 17.95
C PRO A 132 0.81 4.44 18.35
N ASN A 133 0.20 4.71 19.51
CA ASN A 133 -1.01 4.04 20.00
C ASN A 133 -2.27 4.93 19.88
N GLY A 134 -2.20 5.99 19.08
CA GLY A 134 -3.32 6.89 18.82
C GLY A 134 -4.45 6.22 18.03
N THR A 135 -5.65 6.80 18.12
CA THR A 135 -6.86 6.31 17.43
C THR A 135 -6.74 6.32 15.91
N ALA A 136 -5.91 7.21 15.35
CA ALA A 136 -5.69 7.32 13.91
C ALA A 136 -4.89 6.14 13.32
N SER A 137 -4.09 5.45 14.14
CA SER A 137 -3.28 4.29 13.77
C SER A 137 -3.92 2.95 14.11
N GLY A 138 -4.82 2.90 15.10
CA GLY A 138 -5.46 1.66 15.53
C GLY A 138 -4.46 0.51 15.75
N SER A 139 -4.78 -0.68 15.26
CA SER A 139 -3.91 -1.86 15.30
C SER A 139 -2.73 -1.81 14.33
N SER A 140 -2.73 -0.90 13.35
CA SER A 140 -1.64 -0.72 12.40
C SER A 140 -0.40 -0.16 13.09
N GLY A 141 -0.58 0.70 14.09
CA GLY A 141 0.52 1.29 14.86
C GLY A 141 1.29 2.40 14.13
N GLY A 142 1.83 3.36 14.87
CA GLY A 142 2.37 4.61 14.28
C GLY A 142 3.68 4.55 13.51
N ARG A 143 4.23 3.36 13.27
CA ARG A 143 5.44 3.17 12.45
C ARG A 143 5.21 2.30 11.22
N LEU A 144 3.99 1.80 11.05
CA LEU A 144 3.67 0.89 9.97
C LEU A 144 3.54 1.65 8.66
N VAL A 145 4.09 1.04 7.62
CA VAL A 145 3.96 1.45 6.24
C VAL A 145 3.18 0.37 5.51
N SER A 146 2.15 0.77 4.77
CA SER A 146 1.25 -0.15 4.09
C SER A 146 1.34 0.03 2.58
N CYS A 147 1.39 -1.09 1.85
CA CYS A 147 1.24 -1.15 0.41
C CYS A 147 -0.23 -1.38 0.07
N VAL A 148 -0.83 -0.40 -0.59
CA VAL A 148 -2.26 -0.39 -0.90
C VAL A 148 -2.45 -0.41 -2.40
N ILE A 149 -3.38 -1.26 -2.87
CA ILE A 149 -3.82 -1.29 -4.25
C ILE A 149 -5.26 -0.80 -4.38
N SER A 150 -5.58 -0.28 -5.57
CA SER A 150 -6.93 0.09 -6.00
C SER A 150 -7.01 -0.07 -7.52
N ARG A 151 -8.19 -0.08 -8.13
CA ARG A 151 -8.27 -0.07 -9.60
C ARG A 151 -7.90 1.30 -10.16
N SER A 152 -7.14 1.30 -11.25
CA SER A 152 -6.70 2.52 -11.93
C SER A 152 -7.86 3.31 -12.55
N ASP A 153 -8.96 2.64 -12.88
CA ASP A 153 -10.18 3.24 -13.44
C ASP A 153 -11.17 3.74 -12.37
N GLY A 154 -10.83 3.59 -11.08
CA GLY A 154 -11.68 4.01 -9.96
C GLY A 154 -12.90 3.11 -9.71
N GLN A 155 -13.04 1.99 -10.44
CA GLN A 155 -14.05 0.99 -10.13
C GLN A 155 -13.65 0.17 -8.90
N LYS A 156 -14.59 -0.61 -8.38
CA LYS A 156 -14.35 -1.55 -7.28
C LYS A 156 -13.59 -2.79 -7.75
N LEU A 157 -12.69 -3.26 -6.92
CA LEU A 157 -12.23 -4.64 -6.91
C LEU A 157 -13.39 -5.50 -6.40
N THR A 158 -13.52 -6.71 -6.92
CA THR A 158 -14.62 -7.63 -6.53
C THR A 158 -14.11 -8.96 -6.01
N ASP A 159 -12.79 -9.09 -5.89
CA ASP A 159 -12.11 -10.26 -5.34
C ASP A 159 -10.72 -9.85 -4.85
N ARG A 160 -10.08 -10.71 -4.06
CA ARG A 160 -8.79 -10.48 -3.42
C ARG A 160 -7.63 -10.58 -4.41
N PHE A 161 -6.65 -9.70 -4.28
CA PHE A 161 -5.38 -9.77 -5.01
C PHE A 161 -4.20 -10.25 -4.16
N ALA A 162 -4.20 -10.03 -2.83
CA ALA A 162 -3.15 -10.49 -1.94
C ALA A 162 -3.10 -12.02 -1.91
N VAL A 163 -1.91 -12.57 -2.16
CA VAL A 163 -1.63 -14.01 -2.05
C VAL A 163 -1.21 -14.30 -0.62
N ILE A 164 -2.19 -14.65 0.23
CA ILE A 164 -2.03 -14.96 1.66
C ILE A 164 -2.58 -16.33 2.01
#